data_AF-A0A2V6H2D5-F1
#
_entry.id   AF-A0A2V6H2D5-F1
#
_cell.length_a   1.000
_cell.length_b   1.000
_cell.length_c   1.000
_cell.angle_alpha   90.00
_cell.angle_beta   90.00
_cell.angle_gamma   90.00
#
_symmetry.space_group_name_H-M   'P 1'
#
loop_
_entity.id
_entity.type
_entity.pdbx_description
1 polymer ?
#
loop_
_entity_poly.entity_id
_entity_poly.type
_entity_poly.pdbx_seq_one_letter_code
_entity_poly.pdbx_strand_id
1 'polypeptide(L)'
;MKDLTTGSVTRHLLHMSAFLAVSMVVQTLYLLADLYWVGHLGKEAIAAVGVAGNITMIVLALTQMLGVGTTTLIAHAAGRKDQPRAELVFNQSFVMTILIAFGLGVVGFLLRPAYCDWLSADAATATLAKAYLLWFFPGLLLQFPLVALGSALRATGIIKPAVGFQVLSVLLNIVLAPLLIFGIRSLA
;
A
#
# COMPACT_ATOMS: atom_id res chain seq x y z
N MET A 1 -23.80 12.43 -5.84
CA MET A 1 -22.55 13.12 -5.44
C MET A 1 -22.93 14.12 -4.35
N LYS A 2 -22.24 14.10 -3.20
CA LYS A 2 -22.55 15.04 -2.09
C LYS A 2 -21.91 16.38 -2.45
N ASP A 3 -22.74 17.40 -2.63
CA ASP A 3 -22.33 18.73 -3.07
C ASP A 3 -21.59 19.44 -1.94
N LEU A 4 -20.26 19.57 -2.06
CA LEU A 4 -19.39 20.14 -1.03
C LEU A 4 -19.51 21.68 -0.94
N THR A 5 -20.34 22.30 -1.79
CA THR A 5 -20.57 23.75 -1.83
C THR A 5 -21.76 24.20 -0.97
N THR A 6 -22.53 23.27 -0.41
CA THR A 6 -23.68 23.59 0.44
C THR A 6 -23.46 23.10 1.88
N GLY A 7 -23.25 24.05 2.82
CA GLY A 7 -23.13 23.80 4.25
C GLY A 7 -21.90 24.45 4.91
N SER A 8 -21.80 24.31 6.25
CA SER A 8 -20.66 24.82 7.03
C SER A 8 -19.36 24.12 6.62
N VAL A 9 -18.42 24.90 6.07
CA VAL A 9 -17.05 24.49 5.73
C VAL A 9 -16.36 23.82 6.92
N THR A 10 -16.54 24.37 8.13
CA THR A 10 -15.95 23.85 9.37
C THR A 10 -16.44 22.45 9.71
N ARG A 11 -17.75 22.18 9.57
CA ARG A 11 -18.32 20.84 9.84
C ARG A 11 -17.84 19.80 8.83
N HIS A 12 -17.71 20.20 7.56
CA HIS A 12 -17.20 19.31 6.52
C HIS A 12 -15.72 18.98 6.74
N LEU A 13 -14.89 19.99 7.02
CA LEU A 13 -13.48 19.79 7.37
C LEU A 13 -13.31 18.91 8.61
N LEU A 14 -14.05 19.17 9.69
CA LEU A 14 -13.97 18.36 10.92
C LEU A 14 -14.36 16.91 10.67
N HIS A 15 -15.44 16.65 9.93
CA HIS A 15 -15.88 15.29 9.64
C HIS A 15 -14.88 14.55 8.73
N MET A 16 -14.32 15.23 7.72
CA MET A 16 -13.31 14.64 6.83
C MET A 16 -11.99 14.37 7.57
N SER A 17 -11.52 15.32 8.35
CA SER A 17 -10.29 15.17 9.15
C SER A 17 -10.44 14.08 10.21
N ALA A 18 -11.59 14.02 10.90
CA ALA A 18 -11.87 12.94 11.85
C ALA A 18 -11.88 11.57 11.16
N PHE A 19 -12.50 11.47 9.98
CA PHE A 19 -12.52 10.23 9.20
C PHE A 19 -11.11 9.81 8.74
N LEU A 20 -10.30 10.76 8.30
CA LEU A 20 -8.89 10.51 7.94
C LEU A 20 -8.06 10.08 9.14
N ALA A 21 -8.25 10.71 10.31
CA ALA A 21 -7.57 10.34 11.54
C ALA A 21 -7.91 8.91 11.97
N VAL A 22 -9.20 8.54 11.95
CA VAL A 22 -9.64 7.16 12.23
C VAL A 22 -9.01 6.17 11.24
N SER A 23 -8.96 6.53 9.95
CA SER A 23 -8.34 5.68 8.92
C SER A 23 -6.85 5.45 9.19
N MET A 24 -6.12 6.48 9.64
CA MET A 24 -4.70 6.37 10.01
C MET A 24 -4.50 5.49 11.26
N VAL A 25 -5.37 5.61 12.26
CA VAL A 25 -5.34 4.76 13.46
C VAL A 25 -5.59 3.30 13.09
N VAL A 26 -6.61 3.03 12.26
CA VAL A 26 -6.91 1.66 11.79
C VAL A 26 -5.73 1.09 11.00
N GLN A 27 -5.11 1.89 10.11
CA GLN A 27 -3.93 1.47 9.37
C GLN A 27 -2.74 1.15 10.29
N THR A 28 -2.56 1.93 11.36
CA THR A 28 -1.51 1.69 12.35
C THR A 28 -1.78 0.42 13.15
N LEU A 29 -3.02 0.19 13.58
CA LEU A 29 -3.41 -1.04 14.27
C LEU A 29 -3.22 -2.28 13.40
N TYR A 30 -3.50 -2.17 12.09
CA TYR A 30 -3.24 -3.24 11.13
C TYR A 30 -1.75 -3.62 11.10
N LEU A 31 -0.85 -2.63 11.02
CA LEU A 31 0.59 -2.86 11.05
C LEU A 31 1.04 -3.53 12.37
N LEU A 32 0.47 -3.11 13.50
CA LEU A 32 0.78 -3.71 14.80
C LEU A 32 0.29 -5.17 14.91
N ALA A 33 -0.90 -5.47 14.37
CA ALA A 33 -1.44 -6.82 14.37
C ALA A 33 -0.58 -7.78 13.52
N ASP A 34 -0.15 -7.34 12.33
CA ASP A 34 0.77 -8.12 11.48
C ASP A 34 2.09 -8.38 12.21
N LEU A 35 2.65 -7.35 12.87
CA LEU A 35 3.89 -7.49 13.63
C LEU A 35 3.73 -8.42 14.85
N TYR A 36 2.56 -8.40 15.50
CA TYR A 36 2.25 -9.29 16.63
C TYR A 36 2.26 -10.76 16.22
N TRP A 37 1.66 -11.10 15.08
CA TRP A 37 1.65 -12.47 14.56
C TRP A 37 3.03 -12.93 14.11
N VAL A 38 3.79 -12.07 13.44
CA VAL A 38 5.20 -12.33 13.12
C VAL A 38 6.03 -12.52 14.40
N GLY A 39 5.70 -11.78 15.46
CA GLY A 39 6.40 -11.88 16.74
C GLY A 39 6.32 -13.24 17.41
N HIS A 40 5.24 -14.00 17.16
CA HIS A 40 5.12 -15.38 17.64
C HIS A 40 6.06 -16.37 16.94
N LEU A 41 6.65 -16.00 15.79
CA LEU A 41 7.60 -16.84 15.05
C LEU A 41 9.05 -16.72 15.58
N GLY A 42 9.29 -15.81 16.54
CA GLY A 42 10.58 -15.65 17.22
C GLY A 42 11.28 -14.32 16.92
N LYS A 43 12.29 -14.00 17.74
CA LYS A 43 13.05 -12.74 17.69
C LYS A 43 13.70 -12.46 16.32
N GLU A 44 14.19 -13.50 15.65
CA GLU A 44 14.84 -13.41 14.34
C GLU A 44 13.83 -13.07 13.23
N ALA A 45 12.58 -13.55 13.33
CA ALA A 45 11.51 -13.22 12.40
C ALA A 45 11.08 -11.76 12.51
N ILE A 46 10.99 -11.21 13.74
CA ILE A 46 10.71 -9.79 13.97
C ILE A 46 11.81 -8.92 13.36
N ALA A 47 13.07 -9.27 13.61
CA ALA A 47 14.21 -8.53 13.06
C ALA A 47 14.20 -8.55 11.52
N ALA A 48 13.93 -9.72 10.92
CA ALA A 48 13.79 -9.86 9.47
C ALA A 48 12.67 -9.00 8.87
N VAL A 49 11.50 -8.96 9.53
CA VAL A 49 10.38 -8.10 9.10
C VAL A 49 10.69 -6.61 9.30
N GLY A 50 11.44 -6.25 10.34
CA GLY A 50 11.94 -4.88 10.52
C GLY A 50 12.83 -4.42 9.37
N VAL A 51 13.78 -5.27 8.94
CA VAL A 51 14.66 -5.02 7.77
C VAL A 51 13.84 -4.83 6.49
N ALA A 52 12.83 -5.68 6.27
CA ALA A 52 11.91 -5.54 5.15
C ALA A 52 11.00 -4.31 5.26
N GLY A 53 10.65 -3.89 6.47
CA GLY A 53 9.81 -2.74 6.77
C GLY A 53 10.34 -1.42 6.21
N ASN A 54 11.66 -1.23 6.20
CA ASN A 54 12.29 -0.05 5.59
C ASN A 54 12.02 0.04 4.08
N ILE A 55 12.11 -1.10 3.38
CA ILE A 55 11.78 -1.19 1.95
C ILE A 55 10.29 -0.89 1.73
N THR A 56 9.43 -1.45 2.58
CA THR A 56 7.99 -1.16 2.57
C THR A 56 7.72 0.33 2.70
N MET A 57 8.46 1.03 3.58
CA MET A 57 8.29 2.46 3.80
C MET A 57 8.69 3.29 2.56
N ILE A 58 9.78 2.92 1.88
CA ILE A 58 10.21 3.56 0.64
C ILE A 58 9.15 3.36 -0.45
N VAL A 59 8.66 2.13 -0.63
CA VAL A 59 7.61 1.82 -1.60
C VAL A 59 6.34 2.62 -1.27
N LEU A 60 5.93 2.67 0.00
CA LEU A 60 4.75 3.42 0.45
C LEU A 60 4.89 4.92 0.15
N ALA A 61 6.06 5.52 0.38
CA ALA A 61 6.29 6.93 0.08
C ALA A 61 6.16 7.22 -1.42
N LEU A 62 6.73 6.35 -2.27
CA LEU A 62 6.67 6.49 -3.72
C LEU A 62 5.26 6.26 -4.27
N THR A 63 4.55 5.24 -3.78
CA THR A 63 3.18 4.99 -4.19
C THR A 63 2.27 6.13 -3.75
N GLN A 64 2.46 6.70 -2.55
CA GLN A 64 1.71 7.88 -2.12
C GLN A 64 2.01 9.11 -3.00
N MET A 65 3.28 9.37 -3.32
CA MET A 65 3.66 10.47 -4.22
C MET A 65 2.94 10.36 -5.57
N LEU A 66 2.98 9.19 -6.20
CA LEU A 66 2.31 8.92 -7.48
C LEU A 66 0.79 8.96 -7.34
N GLY A 67 0.26 8.43 -6.24
CA GLY A 67 -1.16 8.37 -5.96
C GLY A 67 -1.78 9.75 -5.80
N VAL A 68 -1.16 10.63 -5.03
CA VAL A 68 -1.60 12.01 -4.84
C VAL A 68 -1.44 12.80 -6.13
N GLY A 69 -0.28 12.72 -6.80
CA GLY A 69 -0.04 13.43 -8.06
C GLY A 69 -1.04 13.05 -9.15
N THR A 70 -1.31 11.76 -9.32
CA THR A 70 -2.28 11.23 -10.30
C THR A 70 -3.70 11.69 -9.96
N THR A 71 -4.10 11.62 -8.68
CA THR A 71 -5.44 12.05 -8.26
C THR A 71 -5.65 13.53 -8.56
N THR A 72 -4.68 14.38 -8.25
CA THR A 72 -4.76 15.84 -8.47
C THR A 72 -4.89 16.20 -9.95
N LEU A 73 -4.05 15.62 -10.82
CA LEU A 73 -4.09 15.92 -12.25
C LEU A 73 -5.40 15.46 -12.90
N ILE A 74 -5.86 14.24 -12.57
CA ILE A 74 -7.14 13.72 -13.08
C ILE A 74 -8.30 14.54 -12.54
N ALA A 75 -8.30 14.92 -11.25
CA ALA A 75 -9.35 15.76 -10.67
C ALA A 75 -9.46 17.13 -11.36
N HIS A 76 -8.33 17.76 -11.71
CA HIS A 76 -8.33 19.01 -12.47
C HIS A 76 -8.85 18.85 -13.91
N ALA A 77 -8.60 17.72 -14.57
CA ALA A 77 -9.13 17.44 -15.90
C ALA A 77 -10.64 17.14 -15.84
N ALA A 78 -11.06 16.29 -14.90
CA ALA A 78 -12.45 15.97 -14.64
C ALA A 78 -13.29 17.20 -14.27
N GLY A 79 -12.76 18.08 -13.41
CA GLY A 79 -13.42 19.34 -13.03
C GLY A 79 -13.60 20.32 -14.20
N ARG A 80 -12.72 20.25 -15.21
CA ARG A 80 -12.84 21.00 -16.47
C ARG A 80 -13.77 20.35 -17.49
N LYS A 81 -14.38 19.20 -17.15
CA LYS A 81 -15.17 18.35 -18.07
C LYS A 81 -14.39 17.91 -19.32
N ASP A 82 -13.06 17.85 -19.21
CA ASP A 82 -12.16 17.44 -20.28
C ASP A 82 -11.79 15.96 -20.11
N GLN A 83 -12.71 15.11 -20.54
CA GLN A 83 -12.58 13.66 -20.41
C GLN A 83 -11.42 13.05 -21.21
N PRO A 84 -11.16 13.48 -22.47
CA PRO A 84 -9.99 13.01 -23.22
C PRO A 84 -8.68 13.29 -22.49
N ARG A 85 -8.57 14.47 -21.85
CA ARG A 85 -7.37 14.81 -21.08
C ARG A 85 -7.26 14.01 -19.78
N ALA A 86 -8.37 13.69 -19.13
CA ALA A 86 -8.38 12.83 -17.95
C ALA A 86 -7.89 11.40 -18.28
N GLU A 87 -8.32 10.84 -19.40
CA GLU A 87 -7.88 9.53 -19.88
C GLU A 87 -6.40 9.53 -20.28
N LEU A 88 -5.93 10.59 -20.94
CA LEU A 88 -4.51 10.73 -21.28
C LEU A 88 -3.62 10.77 -20.03
N VAL A 89 -3.99 11.59 -19.04
CA VAL A 89 -3.27 11.69 -17.77
C VAL A 89 -3.28 10.34 -17.04
N PHE A 90 -4.42 9.64 -17.02
CA PHE A 90 -4.51 8.31 -16.44
C PHE A 90 -3.54 7.33 -17.09
N ASN A 91 -3.54 7.25 -18.42
CA ASN A 91 -2.64 6.35 -19.16
C ASN A 91 -1.17 6.68 -18.91
N GLN A 92 -0.81 7.97 -18.90
CA GLN A 92 0.56 8.40 -18.59
C GLN A 92 0.96 8.02 -17.16
N SER A 93 0.11 8.31 -16.17
CA SER A 93 0.34 7.92 -14.78
C SER A 93 0.47 6.41 -14.63
N PHE A 94 -0.37 5.62 -15.30
CA PHE A 94 -0.35 4.17 -15.22
C PHE A 94 0.91 3.56 -15.84
N VAL A 95 1.35 4.06 -17.00
CA VAL A 95 2.63 3.65 -17.59
C VAL A 95 3.79 4.03 -16.67
N MET A 96 3.76 5.23 -16.08
CA MET A 96 4.79 5.70 -15.18
C MET A 96 4.89 4.85 -13.90
N THR A 97 3.76 4.41 -13.33
CA THR A 97 3.78 3.51 -12.17
C THR A 97 4.34 2.13 -12.51
N ILE A 98 4.06 1.59 -13.71
CA ILE A 98 4.66 0.34 -14.19
C ILE A 98 6.16 0.48 -14.37
N LEU A 99 6.64 1.57 -14.98
CA LEU A 99 8.07 1.81 -15.18
C LEU A 99 8.82 1.91 -13.85
N ILE A 100 8.24 2.63 -12.87
CA ILE A 100 8.82 2.76 -11.53
C ILE A 100 8.80 1.41 -10.82
N ALA A 101 7.70 0.67 -10.87
CA ALA A 101 7.60 -0.67 -10.28
C ALA A 101 8.63 -1.63 -10.89
N PHE A 102 8.81 -1.61 -12.21
CA PHE A 102 9.80 -2.44 -12.88
C PHE A 102 11.23 -2.04 -12.49
N GLY A 103 11.54 -0.73 -12.50
CA GLY A 103 12.85 -0.21 -12.09
C GLY A 103 13.20 -0.58 -10.65
N LEU A 104 12.29 -0.32 -9.70
CA LEU A 104 12.46 -0.75 -8.31
C LEU A 104 12.48 -2.26 -8.16
N GLY A 105 11.74 -2.99 -8.98
CA GLY A 105 11.72 -4.43 -9.00
C GLY A 105 13.08 -5.01 -9.34
N VAL A 106 13.68 -4.55 -10.44
CA VAL A 106 15.01 -4.98 -10.88
C VAL A 106 16.06 -4.58 -9.84
N VAL A 107 16.10 -3.31 -9.46
CA VAL A 107 17.11 -2.79 -8.52
C VAL A 107 17.00 -3.48 -7.16
N GLY A 108 15.79 -3.58 -6.62
CA GLY A 108 15.57 -4.19 -5.32
C GLY A 108 15.76 -5.71 -5.31
N PHE A 109 15.43 -6.42 -6.39
CA PHE A 109 15.70 -7.86 -6.47
C PHE A 109 17.21 -8.16 -6.53
N LEU A 110 17.96 -7.36 -7.29
CA LEU A 110 19.42 -7.50 -7.40
C LEU A 110 20.14 -7.10 -6.10
N LEU A 111 19.68 -6.03 -5.43
CA LEU A 111 20.29 -5.52 -4.20
C LEU A 111 19.80 -6.25 -2.94
N ARG A 112 18.68 -6.99 -2.98
CA ARG A 112 18.11 -7.73 -1.83
C ARG A 112 19.16 -8.49 -1.02
N PRO A 113 19.99 -9.39 -1.59
CA PRO A 113 20.93 -10.17 -0.78
C PRO A 113 21.92 -9.27 -0.04
N ALA A 114 22.51 -8.29 -0.73
CA ALA A 114 23.46 -7.35 -0.13
C ALA A 114 22.81 -6.47 0.95
N TYR A 115 21.58 -6.01 0.71
CA TYR A 115 20.80 -5.23 1.66
C TYR A 115 20.50 -6.01 2.94
N CYS A 116 20.05 -7.27 2.82
CA CYS A 116 19.79 -8.12 3.97
C CYS A 116 21.07 -8.42 4.76
N ASP A 117 22.19 -8.65 4.09
CA ASP A 117 23.48 -8.94 4.75
C ASP A 117 24.07 -7.72 5.46
N TRP A 118 23.81 -6.50 4.95
CA TRP A 118 24.25 -5.26 5.60
C TRP A 118 23.42 -4.88 6.81
N LEU A 119 22.09 -5.11 6.77
CA LEU A 119 21.19 -4.61 7.80
C LEU A 119 20.87 -5.64 8.89
N SER A 120 21.17 -6.91 8.66
CA SER A 120 20.93 -7.98 9.64
C SER A 120 22.08 -8.07 10.64
N ALA A 121 21.73 -8.33 11.91
CA ALA A 121 22.72 -8.49 12.98
C ALA A 121 23.46 -9.83 12.91
N ASP A 122 22.87 -10.85 12.30
CA ASP A 122 23.41 -12.20 12.22
C ASP A 122 22.97 -12.94 10.93
N ALA A 123 23.63 -14.06 10.61
CA ALA A 123 23.40 -14.82 9.39
C ALA A 123 22.04 -15.55 9.34
N ALA A 124 21.46 -15.91 10.49
CA ALA A 124 20.13 -16.51 10.56
C ALA A 124 19.04 -15.47 10.25
N THR A 125 19.15 -14.28 10.85
CA THR A 125 18.29 -13.12 10.54
C THR A 125 18.40 -12.73 9.06
N ALA A 126 19.62 -12.70 8.50
CA ALA A 126 19.82 -12.38 7.08
C ALA A 126 19.13 -13.40 6.16
N THR A 127 19.18 -14.69 6.50
CA THR A 127 18.54 -15.76 5.73
C THR A 127 17.01 -15.64 5.77
N LEU A 128 16.44 -15.39 6.95
CA LEU A 128 15.01 -15.14 7.12
C LEU A 128 14.55 -13.89 6.38
N ALA A 129 15.31 -12.79 6.47
CA ALA A 129 15.02 -11.54 5.76
C ALA A 129 15.03 -11.72 4.23
N LYS A 130 16.02 -12.45 3.69
CA LYS A 130 16.08 -12.78 2.26
C LYS A 130 14.88 -13.60 1.81
N ALA A 131 14.47 -14.60 2.58
CA ALA A 131 13.31 -15.43 2.28
C ALA A 131 12.00 -14.63 2.34
N TYR A 132 11.84 -13.80 3.38
CA TYR A 132 10.68 -12.92 3.51
C TYR A 132 10.59 -11.94 2.35
N LEU A 133 11.68 -11.23 2.02
CA LEU A 133 11.73 -10.31 0.90
C LEU A 133 11.50 -11.01 -0.44
N LEU A 134 12.01 -12.22 -0.66
CA LEU A 134 11.76 -12.94 -1.92
C LEU A 134 10.26 -13.09 -2.21
N TRP A 135 9.45 -13.42 -1.20
CA TRP A 135 8.01 -13.63 -1.36
C TRP A 135 7.21 -12.34 -1.24
N PHE A 136 7.63 -11.41 -0.39
CA PHE A 136 6.90 -10.17 -0.13
C PHE A 136 7.15 -9.09 -1.19
N PHE A 137 8.35 -9.06 -1.78
CA PHE A 137 8.76 -8.00 -2.70
C PHE A 137 7.91 -7.93 -3.99
N PRO A 138 7.54 -9.04 -4.66
CA PRO A 138 6.60 -8.98 -5.79
C PRO A 138 5.24 -8.39 -5.41
N GLY A 139 4.73 -8.71 -4.21
CA GLY A 139 3.47 -8.15 -3.68
C GLY A 139 3.55 -6.65 -3.44
N LEU A 140 4.69 -6.18 -2.92
CA LEU A 140 4.99 -4.74 -2.79
C LEU A 140 4.95 -4.01 -4.14
N LEU A 141 5.52 -4.61 -5.19
CA LEU A 141 5.56 -3.98 -6.52
C LEU A 141 4.17 -3.88 -7.16
N LEU A 142 3.27 -4.85 -6.89
CA LEU A 142 1.88 -4.80 -7.34
C LEU A 142 1.11 -3.60 -6.77
N GLN A 143 1.60 -2.99 -5.68
CA GLN A 143 0.96 -1.82 -5.08
C GLN A 143 0.98 -0.60 -6.00
N PHE A 144 2.00 -0.43 -6.86
CA PHE A 144 2.13 0.69 -7.78
C PHE A 144 0.96 0.82 -8.78
N PRO A 145 0.64 -0.20 -9.59
CA PRO A 145 -0.51 -0.12 -10.50
C PRO A 145 -1.83 -0.04 -9.72
N LEU A 146 -1.96 -0.72 -8.58
CA LEU A 146 -3.17 -0.66 -7.75
C LEU A 146 -3.46 0.74 -7.21
N VAL A 147 -2.42 1.46 -6.78
CA VAL A 147 -2.57 2.86 -6.35
C VAL A 147 -2.97 3.76 -7.51
N ALA A 148 -2.40 3.56 -8.70
CA ALA A 148 -2.77 4.34 -9.88
C ALA A 148 -4.25 4.15 -10.26
N LEU A 149 -4.74 2.91 -10.30
CA LEU A 149 -6.17 2.61 -10.53
C LEU A 149 -7.05 3.21 -9.43
N GLY A 150 -6.67 2.99 -8.16
CA GLY A 150 -7.44 3.50 -7.02
C GLY A 150 -7.53 5.03 -7.03
N SER A 151 -6.44 5.71 -7.38
CA SER A 151 -6.39 7.17 -7.49
C SER A 151 -7.24 7.70 -8.65
N ALA A 152 -7.25 7.02 -9.80
CA ALA A 152 -8.09 7.40 -10.93
C ALA A 152 -9.59 7.26 -10.64
N LEU A 153 -9.99 6.16 -9.99
CA LEU A 153 -11.37 5.95 -9.55
C LEU A 153 -11.81 6.98 -8.51
N ARG A 154 -10.93 7.34 -7.56
CA ARG A 154 -11.18 8.41 -6.59
C ARG A 154 -11.31 9.78 -7.27
N ALA A 155 -10.45 10.09 -8.23
CA ALA A 155 -10.45 11.38 -8.93
C ALA A 155 -11.69 11.62 -9.79
N THR A 156 -12.29 10.57 -10.34
CA THR A 156 -13.54 10.63 -11.12
C THR A 156 -14.81 10.61 -10.26
N GLY A 157 -14.66 10.47 -8.93
CA GLY A 157 -15.79 10.42 -7.99
C GLY A 157 -16.49 9.06 -7.92
N ILE A 158 -15.98 8.04 -8.60
CA ILE A 158 -16.47 6.66 -8.53
C ILE A 158 -15.82 5.94 -7.33
N ILE A 159 -16.21 6.36 -6.13
CA ILE A 159 -15.59 5.91 -4.87
C ILE A 159 -16.03 4.49 -4.47
N LYS A 160 -17.24 4.06 -4.87
CA LYS A 160 -17.85 2.80 -4.39
C LYS A 160 -17.07 1.52 -4.75
N PRO A 161 -16.63 1.31 -6.01
CA PRO A 161 -15.87 0.11 -6.38
C PRO A 161 -14.47 0.09 -5.75
N ALA A 162 -13.78 1.23 -5.73
CA ALA A 162 -12.43 1.35 -5.17
C ALA A 162 -12.39 1.01 -3.68
N VAL A 163 -13.35 1.53 -2.90
CA VAL A 163 -13.48 1.21 -1.47
C VAL A 163 -13.90 -0.25 -1.27
N GLY A 164 -14.79 -0.78 -2.12
CA GLY A 164 -15.19 -2.19 -2.07
C GLY A 164 -14.01 -3.16 -2.24
N PHE A 165 -13.15 -2.93 -3.24
CA PHE A 165 -11.93 -3.73 -3.43
C PHE A 165 -10.96 -3.61 -2.26
N GLN A 166 -10.80 -2.41 -1.70
CA GLN A 166 -9.91 -2.20 -0.56
C GLN A 166 -10.42 -2.91 0.70
N VAL A 167 -11.71 -2.83 1.00
CA VAL A 167 -12.35 -3.54 2.12
C VAL A 167 -12.24 -5.05 1.92
N LEU A 168 -12.51 -5.56 0.72
CA LEU A 168 -12.37 -6.98 0.40
C LEU A 168 -10.92 -7.45 0.61
N SER A 169 -9.94 -6.66 0.19
CA SER A 169 -8.52 -6.99 0.35
C SER A 169 -8.10 -7.04 1.83
N VAL A 170 -8.63 -6.14 2.67
CA VAL A 170 -8.38 -6.14 4.12
C VAL A 170 -9.05 -7.34 4.80
N LEU A 171 -10.30 -7.64 4.46
CA LEU A 171 -11.02 -8.80 5.00
C LEU A 171 -10.32 -10.11 4.62
N LEU A 172 -9.91 -10.23 3.35
CA LEU A 172 -9.12 -11.36 2.89
C LEU A 172 -7.82 -11.46 3.69
N ASN A 173 -7.10 -10.36 3.89
CA ASN A 173 -5.87 -10.37 4.66
C ASN A 173 -6.09 -10.83 6.12
N ILE A 174 -7.10 -10.29 6.81
CA ILE A 174 -7.42 -10.66 8.20
C ILE A 174 -7.72 -12.16 8.34
N VAL A 175 -8.34 -12.79 7.34
CA VAL A 175 -8.66 -14.22 7.36
C VAL A 175 -7.49 -15.08 6.90
N LEU A 176 -6.80 -14.69 5.82
CA LEU A 176 -5.72 -15.46 5.20
C LEU A 176 -4.41 -15.37 6.00
N ALA A 177 -4.09 -14.24 6.62
CA ALA A 177 -2.86 -14.06 7.37
C ALA A 177 -2.73 -15.08 8.52
N PRO A 178 -3.69 -15.21 9.46
CA PRO A 178 -3.59 -16.21 10.52
C PRO A 178 -3.67 -17.65 9.97
N LEU A 179 -4.45 -17.90 8.91
CA LEU A 179 -4.59 -19.23 8.31
C LEU A 179 -3.30 -19.71 7.63
N LEU A 180 -2.55 -18.80 7.00
CA LEU A 180 -1.27 -19.09 6.35
C LEU A 180 -0.09 -19.09 7.33
N ILE A 181 -0.13 -18.25 8.38
CA ILE A 181 0.93 -18.17 9.40
C ILE A 181 0.88 -19.35 10.36
N PHE A 182 -0.31 -19.72 10.86
CA PHE A 182 -0.47 -20.82 11.83
C PHE A 182 -0.79 -22.17 11.18
N GLY A 183 -1.09 -22.17 9.87
CA GLY A 183 -1.57 -23.33 9.14
C GLY A 183 -2.98 -23.78 9.57
N ILE A 184 -3.61 -24.63 8.75
CA ILE A 184 -4.93 -25.23 9.01
C ILE A 184 -4.97 -26.08 10.31
N ARG A 185 -3.83 -26.26 11.00
CA ARG A 185 -3.67 -27.15 12.15
C ARG A 185 -4.00 -26.54 13.51
N SER A 186 -4.24 -25.22 13.60
CA SER A 186 -4.62 -24.56 14.88
C SER A 186 -6.13 -24.55 15.15
N LEU A 187 -6.96 -25.11 14.25
CA LEU A 187 -8.42 -25.16 14.37
C LEU A 187 -8.96 -26.56 14.72
N ALA A 188 -8.11 -27.48 15.18
CA ALA A 188 -8.50 -28.79 15.69
C ALA A 188 -7.99 -29.00 17.12
#